data_AF-A0A7Y6C1D3-F1
#
_entry.id   AF-A0A7Y6C1D3-F1
#
_cell.length_a   1.000
_cell.length_b   1.000
_cell.length_c   1.000
_cell.angle_alpha   90.00
_cell.angle_beta   90.00
_cell.angle_gamma   90.00
#
_symmetry.space_group_name_H-M   'P 1'
#
loop_
_entity.id
_entity.type
_entity.pdbx_description
1 polymer ?
#
loop_
_entity_poly.entity_id
_entity_poly.type
_entity_poly.pdbx_seq_one_letter_code
_entity_poly.pdbx_strand_id
1 'polypeptide(L)'
;MFKRFLLFVSAALLLTSCDEPGSSVENTQLSEQNAEMTQTIKELREENTRLQEQVTFLQESVNEEEARTNLRETLNMTFKLMAAMESEDTAYIESVSSPNVEITSSRNAFVVRHGDSSYEADFIKSMLWDEFEFRGYDQKDSDHFMLFIARTITTKGSEGKIEYEFSFIRSPEGEWFFDGYIS
;
A
#
# COMPACT_ATOMS: atom_id res chain seq x y z
N MET A 1 85.08 35.25 18.67
CA MET A 1 85.74 35.71 17.42
C MET A 1 85.03 36.97 16.95
N PHE A 2 85.83 38.01 16.61
CA PHE A 2 85.61 39.19 15.74
C PHE A 2 84.18 39.69 15.46
N LYS A 3 83.89 40.99 15.31
CA LYS A 3 84.45 42.32 15.65
C LYS A 3 83.41 43.30 15.04
N ARG A 4 83.26 44.48 15.63
CA ARG A 4 82.32 45.55 15.22
C ARG A 4 82.79 46.35 13.99
N PHE A 5 81.87 47.22 13.51
CA PHE A 5 82.02 48.44 12.68
C PHE A 5 82.00 48.24 11.14
N LEU A 6 81.41 49.07 10.26
CA LEU A 6 80.97 50.49 10.17
C LEU A 6 79.88 50.57 9.06
N LEU A 7 78.68 51.17 9.23
CA LEU A 7 78.23 52.55 8.93
C LEU A 7 78.33 53.04 7.45
N PHE A 8 77.17 53.45 6.88
CA PHE A 8 76.83 54.67 6.06
C PHE A 8 75.64 54.36 5.12
N VAL A 9 74.40 54.79 5.43
CA VAL A 9 73.71 56.04 4.96
C VAL A 9 73.41 56.07 3.46
N SER A 10 72.12 56.02 3.09
CA SER A 10 71.37 57.05 2.32
C SER A 10 70.06 56.51 1.77
N ALA A 11 69.00 57.31 1.91
CA ALA A 11 67.66 57.10 1.38
C ALA A 11 67.58 57.34 -0.14
N ALA A 12 66.70 56.62 -0.82
CA ALA A 12 66.05 57.08 -2.05
C ALA A 12 64.66 56.44 -2.18
N LEU A 13 63.65 57.31 -2.23
CA LEU A 13 62.28 57.06 -2.64
C LEU A 13 62.23 56.36 -4.01
N LEU A 14 61.38 55.34 -4.15
CA LEU A 14 60.52 55.18 -5.32
C LEU A 14 59.16 54.65 -4.87
N LEU A 15 58.22 55.58 -4.68
CA LEU A 15 56.80 55.33 -4.89
C LEU A 15 56.63 55.01 -6.38
N THR A 16 56.34 53.75 -6.70
CA THR A 16 55.62 53.42 -7.93
C THR A 16 54.36 52.69 -7.53
N SER A 17 53.26 53.42 -7.62
CA SER A 17 51.92 52.87 -7.80
C SER A 17 51.98 51.77 -8.85
N CYS A 18 51.56 50.58 -8.45
CA CYS A 18 50.87 49.66 -9.35
C CYS A 18 49.51 49.44 -8.69
N ASP A 19 48.53 50.24 -9.13
CA ASP A 19 47.13 49.86 -8.98
C ASP A 19 46.98 48.47 -9.60
N GLU A 20 46.74 47.46 -8.77
CA GLU A 20 46.29 46.15 -9.23
C GLU A 20 44.87 46.32 -9.79
N PRO A 21 44.64 46.07 -11.09
CA PRO A 21 43.29 46.03 -11.60
C PRO A 21 42.69 44.66 -11.24
N GLY A 22 41.80 44.66 -10.26
CA GLY A 22 40.67 43.73 -10.24
C GLY A 22 40.80 42.49 -9.37
N SER A 23 40.61 42.65 -8.06
CA SER A 23 40.08 41.59 -7.18
C SER A 23 38.54 41.46 -7.26
N SER A 24 37.90 42.07 -8.26
CA SER A 24 36.43 42.04 -8.39
C SER A 24 35.91 40.87 -9.22
N VAL A 25 36.73 40.23 -10.07
CA VAL A 25 36.24 39.20 -11.00
C VAL A 25 35.98 37.86 -10.31
N GLU A 26 36.81 37.48 -9.33
CA GLU A 26 36.73 36.21 -8.62
C GLU A 26 35.52 36.16 -7.65
N ASN A 27 35.21 37.28 -6.99
CA ASN A 27 34.04 37.42 -6.12
C ASN A 27 32.71 37.47 -6.91
N THR A 28 32.71 38.03 -8.12
CA THR A 28 31.53 38.02 -9.00
C THR A 28 31.25 36.62 -9.54
N GLN A 29 32.28 35.89 -9.97
CA GLN A 29 32.14 34.49 -10.40
C GLN A 29 31.60 33.58 -9.28
N LEU A 30 32.14 33.69 -8.05
CA LEU A 30 31.66 32.92 -6.89
C LEU A 30 30.22 33.25 -6.50
N SER A 31 29.80 34.51 -6.66
CA SER A 31 28.41 34.93 -6.42
C SER A 31 27.44 34.39 -7.47
N GLU A 32 27.84 34.40 -8.75
CA GLU A 32 27.04 33.85 -9.86
C GLU A 32 26.91 32.33 -9.76
N GLN A 33 28.01 31.63 -9.43
CA GLN A 33 28.02 30.17 -9.25
C GLN A 33 27.16 29.73 -8.05
N ASN A 34 27.16 30.50 -6.96
CA ASN A 34 26.30 30.23 -5.80
C ASN A 34 24.82 30.50 -6.11
N ALA A 35 24.51 31.51 -6.92
CA ALA A 35 23.14 31.79 -7.37
C ALA A 35 22.62 30.69 -8.30
N GLU A 36 23.44 30.25 -9.26
CA GLU A 36 23.13 29.13 -10.16
C GLU A 36 22.94 27.83 -9.39
N MET A 37 23.85 27.50 -8.47
CA MET A 37 23.73 26.31 -7.62
C MET A 37 22.49 26.35 -6.72
N THR A 38 22.14 27.53 -6.17
CA THR A 38 20.91 27.70 -5.38
C THR A 38 19.66 27.49 -6.23
N GLN A 39 19.68 27.97 -7.48
CA GLN A 39 18.61 27.77 -8.44
C GLN A 39 18.48 26.28 -8.82
N THR A 40 19.57 25.59 -9.12
CA THR A 40 19.57 24.15 -9.40
C THR A 40 19.08 23.34 -8.20
N ILE A 41 19.49 23.68 -6.96
CA ILE A 41 19.00 23.00 -5.76
C ILE A 41 17.48 23.20 -5.59
N LYS A 42 16.97 24.39 -5.91
CA LYS A 42 15.55 24.68 -5.87
C LYS A 42 14.79 23.86 -6.91
N GLU A 43 15.26 23.83 -8.15
CA GLU A 43 14.68 23.03 -9.23
C GLU A 43 14.66 21.54 -8.90
N LEU A 44 15.77 21.00 -8.37
CA LEU A 44 15.86 19.60 -7.95
C LEU A 44 14.88 19.28 -6.80
N ARG A 45 14.66 20.21 -5.86
CA ARG A 45 13.69 20.01 -4.77
C ARG A 45 12.25 20.02 -5.30
N GLU A 46 11.92 20.95 -6.17
CA GLU A 46 10.60 21.02 -6.81
C GLU A 46 10.32 19.77 -7.65
N GLU A 47 11.32 19.29 -8.40
CA GLU A 47 11.20 18.04 -9.16
C GLU A 47 11.05 16.82 -8.24
N ASN A 48 11.79 16.75 -7.13
CA ASN A 48 11.67 15.66 -6.18
C ASN A 48 10.27 15.62 -5.54
N THR A 49 9.73 16.76 -5.12
CA THR A 49 8.36 16.86 -4.60
C THR A 49 7.33 16.40 -5.64
N ARG A 50 7.45 16.88 -6.89
CA ARG A 50 6.56 16.45 -7.98
C ARG A 50 6.63 14.94 -8.23
N LEU A 51 7.83 14.35 -8.20
CA LEU A 51 8.01 12.91 -8.37
C LEU A 51 7.40 12.13 -7.20
N GLN A 52 7.54 12.60 -5.97
CA GLN A 52 6.90 11.98 -4.80
C GLN A 52 5.38 12.00 -4.94
N GLU A 53 4.78 13.11 -5.36
CA GLU A 53 3.35 13.20 -5.63
C GLU A 53 2.89 12.23 -6.72
N GLN A 54 3.65 12.10 -7.82
CA GLN A 54 3.35 11.14 -8.87
C GLN A 54 3.43 9.69 -8.39
N VAL A 55 4.44 9.36 -7.57
CA VAL A 55 4.58 8.02 -6.98
C VAL A 55 3.40 7.70 -6.07
N THR A 56 3.01 8.62 -5.18
CA THR A 56 1.85 8.44 -4.29
C THR A 56 0.57 8.26 -5.10
N PHE A 57 0.32 9.11 -6.10
CA PHE A 57 -0.86 8.99 -6.95
C PHE A 57 -0.90 7.65 -7.71
N LEU A 58 0.23 7.20 -8.27
CA LEU A 58 0.31 5.91 -8.94
C LEU A 58 0.05 4.76 -7.98
N GLN A 59 0.61 4.80 -6.77
CA GLN A 59 0.37 3.80 -5.73
C GLN A 59 -1.11 3.75 -5.33
N GLU A 60 -1.74 4.91 -5.10
CA GLU A 60 -3.18 4.98 -4.81
C GLU A 60 -4.01 4.38 -5.95
N SER A 61 -3.71 4.73 -7.21
CA SER A 61 -4.43 4.21 -8.37
C SER A 61 -4.30 2.70 -8.55
N VAL A 62 -3.10 2.15 -8.29
CA VAL A 62 -2.83 0.70 -8.35
C VAL A 62 -3.57 -0.01 -7.21
N ASN A 63 -3.52 0.54 -6.00
CA ASN A 63 -4.23 -0.02 -4.84
C ASN A 63 -5.74 -0.04 -5.05
N GLU A 64 -6.32 1.00 -5.67
CA GLU A 64 -7.75 1.03 -6.01
C GLU A 64 -8.13 -0.02 -7.08
N GLU A 65 -7.29 -0.19 -8.09
CA GLU A 65 -7.52 -1.20 -9.13
C GLU A 65 -7.38 -2.62 -8.60
N GLU A 66 -6.40 -2.86 -7.74
CA GLU A 66 -6.21 -4.13 -7.05
C GLU A 66 -7.37 -4.43 -6.11
N ALA A 67 -7.79 -3.48 -5.27
CA ALA A 67 -8.95 -3.65 -4.38
C ALA A 67 -10.24 -3.96 -5.16
N ARG A 68 -10.47 -3.28 -6.28
CA ARG A 68 -11.60 -3.58 -7.20
C ARG A 68 -11.51 -4.98 -7.79
N THR A 69 -10.30 -5.41 -8.14
CA THR A 69 -10.06 -6.75 -8.71
C THR A 69 -10.32 -7.82 -7.67
N ASN A 70 -9.76 -7.66 -6.47
CA ASN A 70 -9.98 -8.53 -5.32
C ASN A 70 -11.46 -8.62 -4.98
N LEU A 71 -12.17 -7.49 -4.89
CA LEU A 71 -13.60 -7.44 -4.66
C LEU A 71 -14.37 -8.25 -5.71
N ARG A 72 -14.08 -8.06 -7.00
CA ARG A 72 -14.77 -8.77 -8.07
C ARG A 72 -14.54 -10.28 -7.97
N GLU A 73 -13.31 -10.70 -7.70
CA GLU A 73 -12.95 -12.12 -7.62
C GLU A 73 -13.58 -12.80 -6.41
N THR A 74 -13.42 -12.23 -5.22
CA THR A 74 -13.99 -12.77 -3.99
C THR A 74 -15.50 -12.73 -4.01
N LEU A 75 -16.13 -11.68 -4.56
CA LEU A 75 -17.60 -11.58 -4.63
C LEU A 75 -18.19 -12.66 -5.55
N ASN A 76 -17.56 -12.89 -6.71
CA ASN A 76 -17.94 -13.99 -7.59
C ASN A 76 -17.75 -15.35 -6.90
N MET A 77 -16.69 -15.50 -6.11
CA MET A 77 -16.42 -16.73 -5.36
C MET A 77 -17.46 -16.96 -4.26
N THR A 78 -17.85 -15.93 -3.50
CA THR A 78 -18.89 -15.99 -2.47
C THR A 78 -20.19 -16.55 -3.04
N PHE A 79 -20.69 -16.01 -4.16
CA PHE A 79 -21.94 -16.51 -4.73
C PHE A 79 -21.84 -17.94 -5.23
N LYS A 80 -20.69 -18.34 -5.80
CA LYS A 80 -20.45 -19.74 -6.18
C LYS A 80 -20.36 -20.66 -4.97
N LEU A 81 -19.70 -20.23 -3.89
CA LEU A 81 -19.61 -20.97 -2.63
C LEU A 81 -20.99 -21.18 -2.02
N MET A 82 -21.80 -20.12 -1.92
CA MET A 82 -23.19 -20.22 -1.47
C MET A 82 -23.97 -21.24 -2.32
N ALA A 83 -23.86 -21.18 -3.65
CA ALA A 83 -24.54 -22.12 -4.54
C ALA A 83 -24.03 -23.56 -4.37
N ALA A 84 -22.73 -23.75 -4.18
CA ALA A 84 -22.13 -25.04 -3.92
C ALA A 84 -22.56 -25.62 -2.56
N MET A 85 -22.64 -24.79 -1.52
CA MET A 85 -23.16 -25.17 -0.19
C MET A 85 -24.63 -25.62 -0.27
N GLU A 86 -25.47 -24.86 -0.99
CA GLU A 86 -26.88 -25.21 -1.21
C GLU A 86 -27.01 -26.57 -1.91
N SER A 87 -26.20 -26.80 -2.95
CA SER A 87 -26.24 -28.00 -3.80
C SER A 87 -25.37 -29.17 -3.33
N GLU A 88 -24.63 -29.01 -2.22
CA GLU A 88 -23.71 -30.02 -1.67
C GLU A 88 -22.54 -30.36 -2.60
N ASP A 89 -22.10 -29.41 -3.43
CA ASP A 89 -20.92 -29.56 -4.27
C ASP A 89 -19.64 -29.39 -3.43
N THR A 90 -19.36 -30.41 -2.61
CA THR A 90 -18.19 -30.43 -1.73
C THR A 90 -16.87 -30.41 -2.48
N ALA A 91 -16.84 -30.95 -3.71
CA ALA A 91 -15.65 -30.92 -4.56
C ALA A 91 -15.28 -29.49 -4.98
N TYR A 92 -16.27 -28.68 -5.36
CA TYR A 92 -16.01 -27.26 -5.62
C TYR A 92 -15.57 -26.53 -4.35
N ILE A 93 -16.28 -26.70 -3.24
CA ILE A 93 -15.97 -26.02 -1.97
C ILE A 93 -14.52 -26.35 -1.56
N GLU A 94 -14.14 -27.63 -1.58
CA GLU A 94 -12.77 -28.06 -1.27
C GLU A 94 -11.73 -27.46 -2.22
N SER A 95 -12.03 -27.39 -3.52
CA SER A 95 -11.10 -26.87 -4.54
C SER A 95 -10.73 -25.39 -4.39
N VAL A 96 -11.61 -24.60 -3.75
CA VAL A 96 -11.40 -23.16 -3.53
C VAL A 96 -11.15 -22.83 -2.07
N SER A 97 -11.08 -23.84 -1.19
CA SER A 97 -10.87 -23.66 0.24
C SER A 97 -9.39 -23.51 0.58
N SER A 98 -9.11 -22.73 1.61
CA SER A 98 -7.79 -22.61 2.18
C SER A 98 -7.39 -23.91 2.91
N PRO A 99 -6.09 -24.12 3.19
CA PRO A 99 -5.65 -25.23 4.03
C PRO A 99 -6.21 -25.23 5.46
N ASN A 100 -6.82 -24.14 5.91
CA ASN A 100 -7.42 -24.02 7.23
C ASN A 100 -8.83 -24.61 7.29
N VAL A 101 -9.45 -24.86 6.14
CA VAL A 101 -10.84 -25.32 6.03
C VAL A 101 -10.87 -26.81 5.70
N GLU A 102 -11.56 -27.58 6.54
CA GLU A 102 -11.78 -29.01 6.35
C GLU A 102 -13.27 -29.29 6.13
N ILE A 103 -13.62 -29.88 5.00
CA ILE A 103 -15.01 -30.19 4.66
C ILE A 103 -15.46 -31.48 5.35
N THR A 104 -16.48 -31.38 6.21
CA THR A 104 -17.13 -32.54 6.80
C THR A 104 -18.37 -32.92 6.00
N SER A 105 -18.15 -33.58 4.85
CA SER A 105 -19.22 -33.93 3.89
C SER A 105 -20.39 -34.70 4.51
N SER A 106 -20.16 -35.55 5.51
CA SER A 106 -21.23 -36.32 6.15
C SER A 106 -22.21 -35.48 6.99
N ARG A 107 -21.85 -34.23 7.30
CA ARG A 107 -22.64 -33.31 8.12
C ARG A 107 -23.07 -32.06 7.35
N ASN A 108 -22.74 -31.95 6.05
CA ASN A 108 -22.93 -30.73 5.27
C ASN A 108 -22.40 -29.50 6.03
N ALA A 109 -21.15 -29.58 6.49
CA ALA A 109 -20.50 -28.58 7.31
C ALA A 109 -19.01 -28.51 6.99
N PHE A 110 -18.34 -27.46 7.44
CA PHE A 110 -16.89 -27.36 7.41
C PHE A 110 -16.35 -26.91 8.77
N VAL A 111 -15.10 -27.27 9.04
CA VAL A 111 -14.36 -26.87 10.23
C VAL A 111 -13.23 -25.95 9.80
N VAL A 112 -13.12 -24.79 10.41
CA VAL A 112 -12.05 -23.83 10.17
C VAL A 112 -11.09 -23.85 11.34
N ARG A 113 -9.78 -23.89 11.07
CA ARG A 113 -8.72 -24.01 12.07
C ARG A 113 -7.74 -22.84 11.96
N HIS A 114 -7.56 -22.10 13.05
CA HIS A 114 -6.59 -21.01 13.15
C HIS A 114 -5.71 -21.20 14.38
N GLY A 115 -4.50 -21.74 14.20
CA GLY A 115 -3.61 -22.07 15.30
C GLY A 115 -4.26 -23.07 16.26
N ASP A 116 -4.46 -22.66 17.52
CA ASP A 116 -5.08 -23.50 18.56
C ASP A 116 -6.61 -23.37 18.63
N SER A 117 -7.23 -22.50 17.83
CA SER A 117 -8.68 -22.32 17.79
C SER A 117 -9.30 -22.97 16.56
N SER A 118 -10.55 -23.40 16.71
CA SER A 118 -11.35 -23.90 15.59
C SER A 118 -12.82 -23.62 15.81
N TYR A 119 -13.57 -23.45 14.73
CA TYR A 119 -15.03 -23.42 14.76
C TYR A 119 -15.59 -24.28 13.63
N GLU A 120 -16.84 -24.70 13.80
CA GLU A 120 -17.60 -25.44 12.80
C GLU A 120 -18.75 -24.55 12.32
N ALA A 121 -18.99 -24.57 11.01
CA ALA A 121 -20.12 -23.92 10.39
C ALA A 121 -20.82 -24.89 9.43
N ASP A 122 -22.14 -24.92 9.51
CA ASP A 122 -22.97 -25.69 8.59
C ASP A 122 -22.91 -25.08 7.18
N PHE A 123 -23.29 -25.83 6.15
CA PHE A 123 -23.50 -25.28 4.82
C PHE A 123 -24.75 -24.39 4.82
N ILE A 124 -24.68 -23.30 4.08
CA ILE A 124 -25.83 -22.43 3.86
C ILE A 124 -26.85 -23.20 2.99
N LYS A 125 -28.09 -23.30 3.48
CA LYS A 125 -29.20 -24.06 2.88
C LYS A 125 -30.47 -23.24 2.78
N SER A 126 -31.37 -23.68 1.89
CA SER A 126 -32.70 -23.09 1.68
C SER A 126 -32.65 -21.59 1.38
N MET A 127 -31.65 -21.16 0.62
CA MET A 127 -31.50 -19.74 0.26
C MET A 127 -32.57 -19.28 -0.73
N LEU A 128 -33.21 -18.17 -0.40
CA LEU A 128 -33.96 -17.35 -1.34
C LEU A 128 -33.00 -16.30 -1.90
N TRP A 129 -32.46 -16.54 -3.10
CA TRP A 129 -31.38 -15.73 -3.68
C TRP A 129 -31.73 -14.25 -3.86
N ASP A 130 -33.01 -13.95 -4.02
CA ASP A 130 -33.55 -12.59 -4.10
C ASP A 130 -33.66 -11.88 -2.75
N GLU A 131 -33.44 -12.60 -1.64
CA GLU A 131 -33.38 -12.06 -0.29
C GLU A 131 -31.95 -11.78 0.18
N PHE A 132 -30.91 -11.93 -0.65
CA PHE A 132 -29.54 -11.66 -0.24
C PHE A 132 -28.92 -10.53 -1.05
N GLU A 133 -28.16 -9.67 -0.38
CA GLU A 133 -27.45 -8.57 -1.01
C GLU A 133 -26.05 -8.39 -0.44
N PHE A 134 -25.14 -8.00 -1.33
CA PHE A 134 -23.82 -7.53 -0.95
C PHE A 134 -23.95 -6.19 -0.21
N ARG A 135 -23.31 -6.09 0.97
CA ARG A 135 -23.33 -4.87 1.79
C ARG A 135 -22.01 -4.13 1.87
N GLY A 136 -20.91 -4.82 1.66
CA GLY A 136 -19.60 -4.21 1.74
C GLY A 136 -18.50 -5.24 1.84
N TYR A 137 -17.28 -4.73 1.96
CA TYR A 137 -16.09 -5.53 2.15
C TYR A 137 -15.15 -4.82 3.11
N ASP A 138 -14.26 -5.58 3.71
CA ASP A 138 -13.09 -5.07 4.41
C ASP A 138 -11.85 -5.77 3.86
N GLN A 139 -10.77 -5.01 3.67
CA GLN A 139 -9.49 -5.54 3.25
C GLN A 139 -8.44 -5.05 4.23
N LYS A 140 -8.08 -5.92 5.18
CA LYS A 140 -7.15 -5.60 6.26
C LYS A 140 -5.72 -5.40 5.75
N ASP A 141 -5.34 -6.20 4.76
CA ASP A 141 -4.03 -6.18 4.11
C ASP A 141 -4.13 -6.80 2.69
N SER A 142 -3.00 -6.95 1.99
CA SER A 142 -2.97 -7.50 0.63
C SER A 142 -3.46 -8.94 0.52
N ASP A 143 -3.49 -9.66 1.64
CA ASP A 143 -3.64 -11.11 1.67
C ASP A 143 -4.91 -11.58 2.38
N HIS A 144 -5.68 -10.66 2.98
CA HIS A 144 -6.93 -10.97 3.67
C HIS A 144 -8.07 -10.08 3.17
N PHE A 145 -9.16 -10.72 2.77
CA PHE A 145 -10.34 -10.04 2.24
C PHE A 145 -11.60 -10.58 2.90
N MET A 146 -12.48 -9.68 3.34
CA MET A 146 -13.75 -10.03 3.96
C MET A 146 -14.92 -9.47 3.16
N LEU A 147 -15.96 -10.27 2.98
CA LEU A 147 -17.19 -9.87 2.29
C LEU A 147 -18.40 -10.00 3.21
N PHE A 148 -19.22 -8.95 3.24
CA PHE A 148 -20.42 -8.88 4.05
C PHE A 148 -21.66 -9.07 3.18
N ILE A 149 -22.38 -10.16 3.45
CA ILE A 149 -23.66 -10.47 2.82
C ILE A 149 -24.76 -10.29 3.86
N ALA A 150 -25.78 -9.49 3.52
CA ALA A 150 -26.95 -9.32 4.37
C ALA A 150 -28.16 -10.00 3.73
N ARG A 151 -29.10 -10.40 4.58
CA ARG A 151 -30.46 -10.66 4.12
C ARG A 151 -31.16 -9.31 3.88
N THR A 152 -31.73 -9.12 2.70
CA THR A 152 -32.57 -7.98 2.35
C THR A 152 -33.82 -8.00 3.23
N ILE A 153 -33.80 -7.19 4.29
CA ILE A 153 -34.96 -7.01 5.16
C ILE A 153 -35.63 -5.68 4.79
N THR A 154 -36.84 -5.77 4.24
CA THR A 154 -37.65 -4.58 3.90
C THR A 154 -38.38 -3.98 5.12
N THR A 155 -38.23 -4.59 6.29
CA THR A 155 -38.80 -4.11 7.55
C THR A 155 -37.99 -2.91 8.05
N LYS A 156 -38.66 -1.76 8.14
CA LYS A 156 -38.09 -0.51 8.63
C LYS A 156 -37.43 -0.69 10.00
N GLY A 157 -36.16 -0.30 10.13
CA GLY A 157 -35.37 -0.44 11.36
C GLY A 157 -34.55 -1.73 11.45
N SER A 158 -34.58 -2.59 10.43
CA SER A 158 -33.75 -3.81 10.34
C SER A 158 -32.74 -3.74 9.17
N GLU A 159 -32.52 -2.56 8.57
CA GLU A 159 -31.78 -2.40 7.32
C GLU A 159 -30.24 -2.59 7.43
N GLY A 160 -29.72 -3.23 8.47
CA GLY A 160 -28.28 -3.32 8.75
C GLY A 160 -27.76 -4.64 9.30
N LYS A 161 -28.55 -5.72 9.29
CA LYS A 161 -28.08 -7.01 9.79
C LYS A 161 -27.25 -7.73 8.73
N ILE A 162 -25.94 -7.86 8.96
CA ILE A 162 -25.10 -8.80 8.21
C ILE A 162 -25.52 -10.21 8.60
N GLU A 163 -25.75 -11.06 7.60
CA GLU A 163 -26.15 -12.45 7.80
C GLU A 163 -24.96 -13.38 7.66
N TYR A 164 -24.01 -13.06 6.77
CA TYR A 164 -22.78 -13.82 6.57
C TYR A 164 -21.59 -12.89 6.34
N GLU A 165 -20.49 -13.18 7.03
CA GLU A 165 -19.19 -12.56 6.78
C GLU A 165 -18.24 -13.64 6.22
N PHE A 166 -17.95 -13.58 4.93
CA PHE A 166 -17.04 -14.52 4.27
C PHE A 166 -15.62 -14.01 4.37
N SER A 167 -14.71 -14.89 4.80
CA SER A 167 -13.27 -14.64 4.88
C SER A 167 -12.53 -15.29 3.72
N PHE A 168 -11.54 -14.60 3.17
CA PHE A 168 -10.66 -15.09 2.14
C PHE A 168 -9.21 -14.78 2.49
N ILE A 169 -8.32 -15.73 2.17
CA ILE A 169 -6.88 -15.54 2.24
C ILE A 169 -6.24 -15.70 0.86
N ARG A 170 -5.17 -14.96 0.61
CA ARG A 170 -4.44 -15.02 -0.65
C ARG A 170 -3.24 -15.94 -0.54
N SER A 171 -3.03 -16.80 -1.54
CA SER A 171 -1.82 -17.62 -1.63
C SER A 171 -0.61 -16.79 -2.03
N PRO A 172 0.62 -17.30 -1.82
CA PRO A 172 1.84 -16.69 -2.35
C PRO A 172 1.83 -16.50 -3.87
N GLU A 173 1.08 -17.33 -4.60
CA GLU A 173 0.90 -17.25 -6.05
C GLU A 173 -0.13 -16.17 -6.47
N GLY A 174 -0.82 -15.57 -5.51
CA GLY A 174 -1.77 -14.47 -5.73
C GLY A 174 -3.22 -14.89 -5.90
N GLU A 175 -3.56 -16.16 -5.66
CA GLU A 175 -4.93 -16.70 -5.79
C GLU A 175 -5.71 -16.56 -4.47
N TRP A 176 -6.99 -16.24 -4.55
CA TRP A 176 -7.87 -16.15 -3.37
C TRP A 176 -8.45 -17.51 -3.01
N PHE A 177 -8.44 -17.84 -1.72
CA PHE A 177 -9.01 -19.05 -1.15
C PHE A 177 -10.02 -18.72 -0.05
N PHE A 178 -11.11 -19.46 -0.01
CA PHE A 178 -12.12 -19.38 1.03
C PHE A 178 -11.55 -19.85 2.38
N ASP A 179 -11.65 -19.00 3.39
CA ASP A 179 -11.09 -19.24 4.73
C ASP A 179 -12.18 -19.30 5.81
N GLY A 180 -13.41 -19.64 5.40
CA GLY A 180 -14.56 -19.76 6.29
C GLY A 180 -15.52 -18.58 6.24
N TYR A 181 -16.64 -18.71 6.94
CA TYR A 181 -17.56 -17.62 7.19
C TYR A 181 -18.11 -17.67 8.61
N ILE A 182 -18.58 -16.53 9.10
CA ILE A 182 -19.37 -16.41 10.34
C ILE A 182 -20.78 -15.86 10.02
N SER A 183 -21.77 -16.22 10.84
CA SER A 183 -23.18 -15.86 10.68
C SER A 183 -23.79 -15.36 11.98
#